data_AF-M0FZF9-F1
#
_entry.id   AF-M0FZF9-F1
#
_cell.length_a   1.000
_cell.length_b   1.000
_cell.length_c   1.000
_cell.angle_alpha   90.00
_cell.angle_beta   90.00
_cell.angle_gamma   90.00
#
_symmetry.space_group_name_H-M   'P 1'
#
loop_
_entity.id
_entity.type
_entity.pdbx_description
1 polymer ?
#
loop_
_entity_poly.entity_id
_entity_poly.type
_entity_poly.pdbx_seq_one_letter_code
_entity_poly.pdbx_strand_id
1 'polypeptide(L)' 'MPDSAELLSLLVVVEFVVMAAIVALFVPLDAAIPFLPLALVFLVVLYLYRS' A
#
# COMPACT_ATOMS: atom_id res chain seq x y z
N MET A 1 -7.55 -20.83 7.53
CA MET A 1 -6.93 -19.89 8.50
C MET A 1 -5.74 -19.30 7.79
N PRO A 2 -5.69 -17.97 7.63
CA PRO A 2 -4.54 -17.34 7.01
C PRO A 2 -3.29 -17.65 7.83
N ASP A 3 -2.20 -17.94 7.15
CA ASP A 3 -0.92 -18.20 7.79
C ASP A 3 -0.41 -16.91 8.47
N SER A 4 0.40 -17.03 9.52
CA SER A 4 0.95 -15.86 10.23
C SER A 4 1.79 -14.98 9.29
N ALA A 5 2.49 -15.60 8.33
CA ALA A 5 3.23 -14.89 7.29
C ALA A 5 2.32 -14.12 6.32
N GLU A 6 1.16 -14.67 6.00
CA GLU A 6 0.16 -14.04 5.14
C GLU A 6 -0.45 -12.81 5.82
N LEU A 7 -0.83 -12.93 7.11
CA LEU A 7 -1.36 -11.81 7.90
C LEU A 7 -0.33 -10.67 8.06
N LEU A 8 0.93 -11.02 8.33
CA LEU A 8 2.02 -10.03 8.40
C LEU A 8 2.23 -9.33 7.06
N SER A 9 2.24 -10.08 5.97
CA SER A 9 2.38 -9.51 4.62
C SER A 9 1.23 -8.55 4.30
N LEU A 10 0.00 -8.94 4.62
CA LEU A 10 -1.18 -8.09 4.45
C LEU A 10 -1.06 -6.80 5.27
N LEU A 11 -0.60 -6.89 6.52
CA LEU A 11 -0.40 -5.73 7.39
C LEU A 11 0.61 -4.75 6.78
N VAL A 12 1.75 -5.24 6.29
CA VAL A 12 2.77 -4.39 5.66
C VAL A 12 2.23 -3.69 4.41
N VAL A 13 1.48 -4.42 3.58
CA VAL A 13 0.86 -3.86 2.38
C VAL A 13 -0.13 -2.75 2.73
N VAL A 14 -0.97 -2.97 3.75
CA VAL A 14 -1.93 -1.95 4.22
C VAL A 14 -1.20 -0.74 4.81
N GLU A 15 -0.20 -0.95 5.66
CA GLU A 15 0.59 0.14 6.26
C GLU A 15 1.26 1.00 5.18
N PHE A 16 1.87 0.36 4.17
CA PHE A 16 2.49 1.07 3.06
C PHE A 16 1.47 1.92 2.29
N VAL A 17 0.31 1.36 1.94
CA VAL A 17 -0.72 2.09 1.19
C VAL A 17 -1.25 3.27 1.99
N VAL A 18 -1.48 3.11 3.30
CA VAL A 18 -1.91 4.20 4.18
C VAL A 18 -0.84 5.30 4.25
N MET A 19 0.42 4.93 4.46
CA MET A 19 1.52 5.90 4.52
C MET A 19 1.72 6.61 3.19
N ALA A 20 1.64 5.89 2.06
CA ALA A 20 1.74 6.49 0.74
C ALA A 20 0.57 7.45 0.45
N ALA A 21 -0.64 7.15 0.90
CA ALA A 21 -1.78 8.05 0.80
C ALA A 21 -1.58 9.33 1.63
N ILE A 22 -1.07 9.20 2.86
CA ILE A 22 -0.71 10.36 3.69
C ILE A 22 0.36 11.20 2.98
N VAL A 23 1.43 10.59 2.48
CA VAL A 23 2.47 11.29 1.73
C VAL A 23 1.88 12.02 0.52
N ALA A 24 1.05 11.35 -0.29
CA ALA A 24 0.41 11.97 -1.45
C ALA A 24 -0.51 13.14 -1.10
N LEU A 25 -1.09 13.17 0.11
CA LEU A 25 -1.97 14.25 0.57
C LEU A 25 -1.20 15.45 1.17
N PHE A 26 -0.09 15.19 1.84
CA PHE A 26 0.63 16.20 2.63
C PHE A 26 1.97 16.65 2.04
N VAL A 27 2.49 15.92 1.06
CA VAL A 27 3.78 16.20 0.42
C VAL A 27 3.53 16.66 -1.03
N PRO A 28 4.28 17.64 -1.54
CA PRO A 28 4.24 18.01 -2.94
C PRO A 28 4.36 16.79 -3.87
N LEU A 29 3.54 16.78 -4.92
CA LEU A 29 3.35 15.59 -5.76
C LEU A 29 4.64 15.14 -6.43
N ASP A 30 5.50 16.08 -6.81
CA ASP A 30 6.83 15.86 -7.39
C ASP A 30 7.76 15.05 -6.47
N ALA A 31 7.68 15.25 -5.16
CA ALA A 31 8.41 14.46 -4.18
C ALA A 31 7.72 13.11 -3.86
N ALA A 32 6.40 13.00 -4.07
CA ALA A 32 5.64 11.77 -3.85
C ALA A 32 5.71 10.77 -5.02
N ILE A 33 6.16 11.20 -6.21
CA ILE A 33 6.25 10.38 -7.45
C ILE A 33 6.84 8.98 -7.21
N PRO A 34 7.96 8.81 -6.47
CA PRO A 34 8.57 7.49 -6.30
C PRO A 34 7.67 6.46 -5.60
N PHE A 35 6.73 6.91 -4.77
CA PHE A 35 5.84 6.04 -3.99
C PHE A 35 4.57 5.65 -4.74
N LEU A 36 4.13 6.46 -5.71
CA LEU A 36 2.87 6.26 -6.43
C LEU A 36 2.80 4.91 -7.17
N PRO A 37 3.82 4.45 -7.92
CA PRO A 37 3.75 3.17 -8.60
C PRO A 37 3.56 1.99 -7.63
N LEU A 38 4.29 2.00 -6.52
CA LEU A 38 4.19 0.97 -5.48
C LEU A 38 2.83 1.00 -4.79
N ALA A 39 2.32 2.20 -4.48
CA ALA A 39 0.98 2.36 -3.90
C ALA A 39 -0.11 1.79 -4.81
N LEU A 40 -0.02 2.04 -6.12
CA LEU A 40 -0.96 1.49 -7.10
C LEU A 40 -0.87 -0.04 -7.18
N VAL A 41 0.35 -0.61 -7.23
CA VAL A 41 0.54 -2.07 -7.23
C VAL A 41 -0.07 -2.70 -5.98
N PHE A 42 0.19 -2.14 -4.80
CA PHE A 42 -0.36 -2.67 -3.56
C PHE A 42 -1.87 -2.51 -3.45
N LEU A 43 -2.46 -1.43 -3.98
CA LEU A 43 -3.91 -1.29 -4.09
C LEU A 43 -4.53 -2.38 -4.96
N VAL A 44 -3.88 -2.73 -6.08
CA VAL A 44 -4.31 -3.85 -6.93
C VAL A 44 -4.20 -5.17 -6.17
N VAL A 45 -3.10 -5.43 -5.47
CA VAL A 45 -2.94 -6.63 -4.63
C VAL A 45 -4.04 -6.73 -3.58
N LEU A 46 -4.35 -5.63 -2.87
CA LEU A 46 -5.43 -5.60 -1.88
C LEU A 46 -6.81 -5.83 -2.50
N TYR A 47 -7.05 -5.27 -3.68
CA TYR A 47 -8.29 -5.51 -4.42
C TYR A 47 -8.46 -6.99 -4.80
N LEU A 48 -7.39 -7.60 -5.31
CA LEU A 48 -7.38 -9.02 -5.66
C LEU A 48 -7.46 -9.94 -4.43
N TYR A 49 -6.85 -9.56 -3.31
CA TYR A 49 -6.93 -10.31 -2.05
C TYR A 49 -8.34 -10.31 -1.45
N ARG A 50 -9.08 -9.20 -1.61
CA ARG A 50 -10.45 -9.06 -1.14
C ARG A 50 -11.47 -9.82 -2.00
N SER A 51 -11.23 -9.88 -3.32
CA SER A 51 -12.17 -10.43 -4.32
C SER A 51 -12.20 -11.95 -4.30
#